data_AF-A0AAD4CJ10-F1
#
_entry.id   AF-A0AAD4CJ10-F1
#
_cell.length_a   1.000
_cell.length_b   1.000
_cell.length_c   1.000
_cell.angle_alpha   90.00
_cell.angle_beta   90.00
_cell.angle_gamma   90.00
#
_symmetry.space_group_name_H-M   'P 1'
#
loop_
_entity.id
_entity.type
_entity.pdbx_description
1 polymer ?
#
loop_
_entity_poly.entity_id
_entity_poly.type
_entity_poly.pdbx_seq_one_letter_code
_entity_poly.pdbx_strand_id
1 'polypeptide(L)'
;MESNLLESLLDLEEDFYKEGYDLGAADGAEAGYTEGSVFAVEKGFEKFAELGRLYGKALVWAQRLADLDPSNSFSADQNCKETSDIGDEQTISLAPSVCKEMLTFPPSSRLAKNIETLLELVDPASLPMQNDEEAVNDVDERLKGAVVKAKLIQRALGEREDTLDIHPDATTTKRAGDGTGNIEDISSLSIRH
;
A
#
# COMPACT_ATOMS: atom_id res chain seq x y z
N MET A 1 -18.03 -66.35 -14.92
CA MET A 1 -17.40 -65.40 -13.97
C MET A 1 -16.26 -64.60 -14.63
N GLU A 2 -15.84 -64.94 -15.86
CA GLU A 2 -14.80 -64.21 -16.60
C GLU A 2 -15.29 -62.95 -17.35
N SER A 3 -16.60 -62.82 -17.58
CA SER A 3 -17.20 -61.66 -18.27
C SER A 3 -16.90 -60.35 -17.55
N ASN A 4 -16.97 -60.33 -16.21
CA ASN A 4 -16.73 -59.13 -15.42
C ASN A 4 -15.24 -58.69 -15.42
N LEU A 5 -14.30 -59.61 -15.72
CA LEU A 5 -12.86 -59.31 -15.74
C LEU A 5 -12.46 -58.60 -17.03
N LEU A 6 -12.94 -59.09 -18.18
CA LEU A 6 -12.63 -58.48 -19.48
C LEU A 6 -13.37 -57.16 -19.69
N GLU A 7 -14.57 -57.03 -19.11
CA GLU A 7 -15.34 -55.78 -19.09
C GLU A 7 -14.64 -54.73 -18.21
N SER A 8 -14.20 -55.10 -17.00
CA SER A 8 -13.38 -54.23 -16.14
C SER A 8 -12.03 -53.84 -16.76
N LEU A 9 -11.40 -54.70 -17.57
CA LEU A 9 -10.18 -54.36 -18.29
C LEU A 9 -10.44 -53.39 -19.45
N LEU A 10 -11.63 -53.45 -20.07
CA LEU A 10 -12.04 -52.55 -21.15
C LEU A 10 -12.32 -51.14 -20.63
N ASP A 11 -12.89 -51.04 -19.43
CA ASP A 11 -13.21 -49.77 -18.76
C ASP A 11 -12.04 -49.19 -17.95
N LEU A 12 -10.97 -49.97 -17.76
CA LEU A 12 -9.81 -49.62 -16.93
C LEU A 12 -9.16 -48.28 -17.33
N GLU A 13 -9.06 -48.01 -18.64
CA GLU A 13 -8.50 -46.76 -19.15
C GLU A 13 -9.38 -45.56 -18.75
N GLU A 14 -10.69 -45.68 -18.94
CA GLU A 14 -11.66 -44.64 -18.60
C GLU A 14 -11.70 -44.40 -17.07
N ASP A 15 -11.60 -45.47 -16.28
CA ASP A 15 -11.53 -45.39 -14.82
C ASP A 15 -10.27 -44.64 -14.36
N PHE A 16 -9.10 -44.95 -14.94
CA PHE A 16 -7.86 -44.23 -14.63
C PHE A 16 -7.87 -42.77 -15.12
N TYR A 17 -8.52 -42.47 -16.24
CA TYR A 17 -8.69 -41.07 -16.66
C TYR A 17 -9.56 -40.28 -15.69
N LYS A 18 -10.69 -40.86 -15.26
CA LYS A 18 -11.57 -40.23 -14.26
C LYS A 18 -10.85 -40.07 -12.93
N GLU A 19 -10.17 -41.10 -12.46
CA GLU A 19 -9.38 -41.04 -11.23
C GLU A 19 -8.31 -39.95 -11.31
N GLY A 20 -7.54 -39.90 -12.40
CA GLY A 20 -6.53 -38.88 -12.60
C GLY A 20 -7.11 -37.46 -12.71
N TYR A 21 -8.27 -37.32 -13.36
CA TYR A 21 -8.98 -36.03 -13.47
C TYR A 21 -9.50 -35.58 -12.10
N ASP A 22 -10.17 -36.45 -11.36
CA ASP A 22 -10.74 -36.14 -10.05
C ASP A 22 -9.62 -35.82 -9.04
N LEU A 23 -8.53 -36.59 -9.07
CA LEU A 23 -7.36 -36.33 -8.24
C LEU A 23 -6.70 -34.99 -8.60
N GLY A 24 -6.51 -34.72 -9.89
CA GLY A 24 -5.94 -33.46 -10.37
C GLY A 24 -6.84 -32.25 -10.09
N ALA A 25 -8.17 -32.43 -10.15
CA ALA A 25 -9.13 -31.39 -9.82
C ALA A 25 -9.16 -31.11 -8.31
N ALA A 26 -9.08 -32.15 -7.48
CA ALA A 26 -9.01 -32.02 -6.04
C ALA A 26 -7.70 -31.34 -5.59
N ASP A 27 -6.56 -31.81 -6.10
CA ASP A 27 -5.24 -31.23 -5.82
C ASP A 27 -5.16 -29.79 -6.34
N GLY A 28 -5.67 -29.53 -7.55
CA GLY A 28 -5.74 -28.18 -8.11
C GLY A 28 -6.62 -27.22 -7.30
N ALA A 29 -7.73 -27.70 -6.72
CA ALA A 29 -8.57 -26.89 -5.84
C ALA A 29 -7.86 -26.55 -4.52
N GLU A 30 -7.17 -27.51 -3.91
CA GLU A 30 -6.39 -27.29 -2.69
C GLU A 30 -5.19 -26.37 -2.93
N ALA A 31 -4.41 -26.63 -3.98
CA ALA A 31 -3.29 -25.80 -4.39
C ALA A 31 -3.75 -24.38 -4.73
N GLY A 32 -4.83 -24.23 -5.51
CA GLY A 32 -5.37 -22.92 -5.87
C GLY A 32 -5.86 -22.12 -4.65
N TYR A 33 -6.49 -22.78 -3.68
CA TYR A 33 -6.92 -22.11 -2.44
C TYR A 33 -5.74 -21.65 -1.58
N THR A 34 -4.72 -22.50 -1.44
CA THR A 34 -3.52 -22.17 -0.64
C THR A 34 -2.71 -21.06 -1.29
N GLU A 35 -2.47 -21.14 -2.61
CA GLU A 35 -1.80 -20.08 -3.38
C GLU A 35 -2.57 -18.76 -3.30
N GLY A 36 -3.88 -18.80 -3.55
CA GLY A 36 -4.74 -17.62 -3.49
C GLY A 36 -4.74 -16.97 -2.11
N SER A 37 -4.71 -17.77 -1.03
CA SER A 37 -4.64 -17.26 0.34
C SER A 37 -3.32 -16.57 0.65
N VAL A 38 -2.19 -17.17 0.23
CA VAL A 38 -0.86 -16.57 0.40
C VAL A 38 -0.77 -15.25 -0.38
N PHE A 39 -1.20 -15.27 -1.64
CA PHE A 39 -1.20 -14.07 -2.49
C PHE A 39 -2.08 -12.95 -1.91
N ALA A 40 -3.26 -13.28 -1.39
CA ALA A 40 -4.15 -12.30 -0.77
C ALA A 40 -3.51 -11.62 0.46
N VAL A 41 -2.84 -12.39 1.32
CA VAL A 41 -2.16 -11.85 2.51
C VAL A 41 -0.97 -10.97 2.09
N GLU A 42 -0.16 -11.43 1.13
CA GLU A 42 0.98 -10.66 0.61
C GLU A 42 0.52 -9.30 0.05
N LYS A 43 -0.49 -9.31 -0.83
CA LYS A 43 -1.00 -8.07 -1.43
C LYS A 43 -1.74 -7.18 -0.44
N GLY A 44 -2.46 -7.77 0.51
CA GLY A 44 -3.04 -7.02 1.62
C GLY A 44 -1.96 -6.28 2.42
N PHE A 45 -0.91 -6.99 2.83
CA PHE A 45 0.18 -6.41 3.60
C PHE A 45 0.86 -5.25 2.85
N GLU A 46 1.16 -5.40 1.57
CA GLU A 46 1.75 -4.33 0.74
C GLU A 46 0.88 -3.06 0.76
N LYS A 47 -0.42 -3.20 0.51
CA LYS A 47 -1.37 -2.06 0.49
C LYS A 47 -1.44 -1.36 1.85
N PHE A 48 -1.57 -2.12 2.94
CA PHE A 48 -1.64 -1.55 4.29
C PHE A 48 -0.32 -0.93 4.74
N ALA A 49 0.82 -1.48 4.34
CA ALA A 49 2.12 -0.89 4.60
C ALA A 49 2.29 0.47 3.89
N GLU A 50 1.85 0.57 2.63
CA GLU A 50 1.84 1.84 1.90
C GLU A 50 0.89 2.87 2.53
N LEU A 51 -0.29 2.42 2.95
CA LEU A 51 -1.27 3.28 3.62
C LEU A 51 -0.73 3.80 4.97
N GLY A 52 -0.08 2.94 5.75
CA GLY A 52 0.61 3.32 6.98
C GLY A 52 1.75 4.32 6.76
N ARG A 53 2.50 4.18 5.66
CA ARG A 53 3.51 5.17 5.25
C ARG A 53 2.86 6.53 4.94
N LEU A 54 1.74 6.54 4.23
CA LEU A 54 0.98 7.78 3.95
C LEU A 54 0.41 8.40 5.23
N TYR A 55 -0.06 7.59 6.18
CA TYR A 55 -0.52 8.03 7.49
C TYR A 55 0.60 8.70 8.29
N GLY A 56 1.79 8.09 8.34
CA GLY A 56 2.95 8.71 8.98
C GLY A 56 3.33 10.06 8.36
N LYS A 57 3.30 10.17 7.02
CA LYS A 57 3.52 11.45 6.32
C LYS A 57 2.46 12.49 6.68
N ALA A 58 1.19 12.08 6.68
CA ALA A 58 0.07 12.95 7.02
C ALA A 58 0.19 13.50 8.45
N LEU A 59 0.59 12.66 9.42
CA LEU A 59 0.83 13.10 10.81
C LEU A 59 1.95 14.15 10.90
N VAL A 60 3.08 13.93 10.22
CA VAL A 60 4.18 14.90 10.20
C VAL A 60 3.73 16.21 9.57
N TRP A 61 2.99 16.16 8.46
CA TRP A 61 2.46 17.35 7.82
C TRP A 61 1.43 18.08 8.69
N ALA A 62 0.57 17.35 9.41
CA ALA A 62 -0.40 17.93 10.33
C ALA A 62 0.28 18.62 11.51
N GLN A 63 1.30 18.00 12.13
CA GLN A 63 2.06 18.61 13.23
C GLN A 63 2.75 19.91 12.78
N ARG A 64 3.44 19.88 11.64
CA ARG A 64 4.10 21.07 11.09
C ARG A 64 3.08 22.20 10.80
N LEU A 65 1.82 21.88 10.53
CA LEU A 65 0.76 22.86 10.26
C LEU A 65 0.24 23.46 11.57
N ALA A 66 0.13 22.66 12.62
CA ALA A 66 -0.22 23.12 13.96
C ALA A 66 0.87 24.05 14.55
N ASP A 67 2.15 23.77 14.29
CA ASP A 67 3.28 24.59 14.73
C ASP A 67 3.28 26.01 14.11
N LEU A 68 2.56 26.21 12.99
CA LEU A 68 2.42 27.50 12.33
C LEU A 68 1.37 28.41 12.95
N ASP A 69 0.43 27.86 13.72
CA ASP A 69 -0.57 28.66 14.41
C ASP A 69 0.03 29.22 15.70
N PRO A 70 0.39 30.52 15.77
CA PRO A 70 1.04 31.10 16.94
C PRO A 70 0.14 31.10 18.19
N SER A 71 -1.15 30.80 18.05
CA SER A 71 -2.08 30.65 19.18
C SER A 71 -1.80 29.41 20.04
N ASN A 72 -1.04 28.43 19.52
CA ASN A 72 -0.67 27.22 20.25
C ASN A 72 0.71 27.32 20.93
N SER A 73 1.35 28.51 20.91
CA SER A 73 2.68 28.75 21.49
C SER A 73 2.70 28.87 23.02
N PHE A 74 1.56 28.75 23.70
CA PHE A 74 1.50 28.63 25.16
C PHE A 74 1.45 27.15 25.54
N SER A 75 2.61 26.47 25.64
CA SER A 75 2.87 25.29 26.52
C SER A 75 4.16 24.50 26.22
N ALA A 76 5.09 24.97 25.37
CA ALA A 76 6.32 24.21 25.08
C ALA A 76 7.55 24.62 25.92
N ASP A 77 7.38 25.47 26.94
CA ASP A 77 8.43 25.84 27.90
C ASP A 77 7.87 25.81 29.33
N GLN A 78 7.79 24.62 29.93
CA GLN A 78 8.10 24.44 31.36
C GLN A 78 8.10 22.97 31.81
N ASN A 79 9.32 22.50 32.08
CA ASN A 79 9.72 21.71 33.25
C ASN A 79 9.49 20.18 33.26
N CYS A 80 10.59 19.47 33.07
CA CYS A 80 10.79 18.09 33.51
C CYS A 80 10.50 17.95 35.01
N LYS A 81 9.53 17.12 35.36
CA LYS A 81 9.54 16.34 36.60
C LYS A 81 8.70 15.09 36.40
N GLU A 82 9.38 13.94 36.51
CA GLU A 82 8.77 12.64 36.69
C GLU A 82 7.76 12.67 37.84
N THR A 83 6.51 12.28 37.56
CA THR A 83 5.70 11.49 38.49
C THR A 83 4.59 10.80 37.69
N SER A 84 4.56 9.48 37.83
CA SER A 84 3.53 8.52 37.40
C SER A 84 2.14 8.85 37.93
N ASP A 85 1.09 8.79 37.10
CA ASP A 85 -0.09 7.92 37.28
C ASP A 85 -1.07 7.96 36.08
N ILE A 86 -1.98 6.99 36.07
CA ILE A 86 -2.84 6.38 35.04
C ILE A 86 -3.94 7.27 34.38
N GLY A 87 -4.18 7.05 33.07
CA GLY A 87 -5.51 7.17 32.43
C GLY A 87 -5.68 8.28 31.38
N ASP A 88 -6.39 7.92 30.30
CA ASP A 88 -6.96 8.74 29.21
C ASP A 88 -6.16 9.04 27.93
N GLU A 89 -6.93 8.99 26.83
CA GLU A 89 -6.59 8.95 25.40
C GLU A 89 -5.24 9.57 25.00
N GLN A 90 -4.32 8.72 24.55
CA GLN A 90 -3.04 9.13 24.00
C GLN A 90 -3.22 9.73 22.60
N THR A 91 -3.56 11.02 22.55
CA THR A 91 -3.05 11.88 21.49
C THR A 91 -1.53 11.89 21.61
N ILE A 92 -0.87 11.11 20.76
CA ILE A 92 0.59 10.97 20.75
C ILE A 92 1.17 12.32 20.31
N SER A 93 1.56 13.16 21.28
CA SER A 93 2.30 14.39 21.01
C SER A 93 3.74 14.04 20.61
N LEU A 94 3.91 13.71 19.33
CA LEU A 94 5.20 13.52 18.68
C LEU A 94 5.81 14.90 18.43
N ALA A 95 6.50 15.46 19.43
CA ALA A 95 7.40 16.59 19.22
C ALA A 95 8.86 16.13 19.16
N PRO A 96 9.30 15.36 18.15
CA PRO A 96 10.73 15.15 17.94
C PRO A 96 11.32 16.47 17.48
N SER A 97 12.41 16.88 18.12
CA SER A 97 13.22 18.08 17.79
C SER A 97 13.60 18.18 16.30
N VAL A 98 13.53 17.08 15.56
CA VAL A 98 13.74 16.96 14.11
C VAL A 98 12.72 17.77 13.28
N CYS A 99 11.48 17.96 13.75
CA CYS A 99 10.47 18.70 13.00
C CYS A 99 10.80 20.21 12.86
N LYS A 100 11.61 20.77 13.76
CA LYS A 100 12.06 22.19 13.70
C LYS A 100 13.04 22.48 12.57
N GLU A 101 13.73 21.46 12.05
CA GLU A 101 14.67 21.62 10.92
C GLU A 101 13.97 21.55 9.55
N MET A 102 12.67 21.24 9.52
CA MET A 102 11.90 21.08 8.29
C MET A 102 11.40 22.43 7.76
N LEU A 103 11.32 22.56 6.43
CA LEU A 103 10.86 23.77 5.77
C LEU A 103 9.43 24.14 6.21
N THR A 104 9.26 25.42 6.54
CA THR A 104 8.01 26.01 7.04
C THR A 104 6.94 26.05 5.94
N PHE A 105 5.69 25.70 6.25
CA PHE A 105 4.63 25.70 5.22
C PHE A 105 4.26 27.11 4.74
N PRO A 106 3.88 27.23 3.45
CA PRO A 106 3.11 28.37 3.00
C PRO A 106 1.69 28.31 3.60
N PRO A 107 1.18 29.41 4.21
CA PRO A 107 -0.15 29.43 4.78
C PRO A 107 -1.20 29.33 3.66
N SER A 108 -1.81 28.15 3.50
CA SER A 108 -2.86 27.95 2.51
C SER A 108 -3.98 27.06 3.05
N SER A 109 -5.20 27.60 3.09
CA SER A 109 -6.40 26.88 3.54
C SER A 109 -6.65 25.60 2.72
N ARG A 110 -6.25 25.58 1.45
CA ARG A 110 -6.37 24.41 0.57
C ARG A 110 -5.45 23.26 1.00
N LEU A 111 -4.26 23.57 1.47
CA LEU A 111 -3.31 22.56 1.95
C LEU A 111 -3.82 21.89 3.23
N ALA A 112 -4.29 22.69 4.19
CA ALA A 112 -4.90 22.19 5.43
C ALA A 112 -6.03 21.20 5.15
N LYS A 113 -6.97 21.56 4.27
CA LYS A 113 -8.08 20.66 3.86
C LYS A 113 -7.59 19.38 3.18
N ASN A 114 -6.54 19.45 2.37
CA ASN A 114 -6.00 18.24 1.73
C ASN A 114 -5.33 17.31 2.75
N ILE A 115 -4.66 17.86 3.77
CA ILE A 115 -4.06 17.09 4.87
C ILE A 115 -5.15 16.42 5.70
N GLU A 116 -6.21 17.15 6.03
CA GLU A 116 -7.38 16.62 6.74
C GLU A 116 -8.04 15.47 5.97
N THR A 117 -8.36 15.66 4.68
CA THR A 117 -8.90 14.57 3.85
C THR A 117 -7.93 13.40 3.71
N LEU A 118 -6.62 13.65 3.68
CA LEU A 118 -5.64 12.56 3.64
C LEU A 118 -5.70 11.74 4.93
N LEU A 119 -5.77 12.39 6.11
CA LEU A 119 -5.89 11.71 7.40
C LEU A 119 -7.18 10.87 7.49
N GLU A 120 -8.30 11.39 7.00
CA GLU A 120 -9.56 10.62 6.94
C GLU A 120 -9.44 9.36 6.07
N LEU A 121 -8.76 9.45 4.92
CA LEU A 121 -8.60 8.31 4.00
C LEU A 121 -7.66 7.23 4.54
N VAL A 122 -6.69 7.61 5.36
CA VAL A 122 -5.62 6.72 5.85
C VAL A 122 -5.73 6.41 7.35
N ASP A 123 -6.84 6.79 7.99
CA ASP A 123 -7.06 6.55 9.41
C ASP A 123 -7.16 5.04 9.71
N PRO A 124 -6.22 4.46 10.47
CA PRO A 124 -6.19 3.02 10.71
C PRO A 124 -7.41 2.49 11.47
N ALA A 125 -8.07 3.33 12.29
CA ALA A 125 -9.26 2.92 13.03
C ALA A 125 -10.51 2.78 12.14
N SER A 126 -10.52 3.47 10.99
CA SER A 126 -11.64 3.50 10.05
C SER A 126 -11.58 2.45 8.95
N LEU A 127 -10.47 1.70 8.84
CA LEU A 127 -10.24 0.75 7.76
C LEU A 127 -10.94 -0.59 8.03
N PRO A 128 -11.66 -1.14 7.04
CA PRO A 128 -12.24 -2.47 7.19
C PRO A 128 -11.12 -3.52 7.22
N MET A 129 -11.27 -4.50 8.11
CA MET A 129 -10.32 -5.61 8.31
C MET A 129 -10.95 -6.96 7.89
N GLN A 130 -12.10 -6.91 7.22
CA GLN A 130 -12.80 -8.07 6.68
C GLN A 130 -12.24 -8.45 5.31
N ASN A 131 -12.19 -9.75 5.01
CA ASN A 131 -11.74 -10.27 3.72
C ASN A 131 -12.93 -10.49 2.75
N ASP A 132 -13.75 -9.46 2.59
CA ASP A 132 -14.88 -9.44 1.66
C ASP A 132 -14.56 -8.52 0.47
N GLU A 133 -15.15 -8.78 -0.70
CA GLU A 133 -14.88 -8.01 -1.93
C GLU A 133 -15.13 -6.50 -1.76
N GLU A 134 -16.18 -6.14 -1.03
CA GLU A 134 -16.52 -4.73 -0.74
C GLU A 134 -15.46 -4.05 0.13
N ALA A 135 -14.98 -4.73 1.18
CA ALA A 135 -13.93 -4.22 2.07
C ALA A 135 -12.61 -4.03 1.32
N VAL A 136 -12.26 -4.96 0.43
CA VAL A 136 -11.05 -4.85 -0.40
C VAL A 136 -11.16 -3.66 -1.36
N ASN A 137 -12.32 -3.48 -2.01
CA ASN A 137 -12.52 -2.36 -2.92
C ASN A 137 -12.48 -0.99 -2.20
N ASP A 138 -13.08 -0.88 -1.01
CA ASP A 138 -13.01 0.34 -0.19
C ASP A 138 -11.56 0.72 0.15
N VAL A 139 -10.75 -0.24 0.61
CA VAL A 139 -9.32 0.00 0.89
C VAL A 139 -8.58 0.46 -0.38
N ASP A 140 -8.87 -0.14 -1.53
CA ASP A 140 -8.24 0.23 -2.81
C ASP A 140 -8.62 1.63 -3.27
N GLU A 141 -9.89 2.02 -3.13
CA GLU A 141 -10.36 3.37 -3.44
C GLU A 141 -9.74 4.41 -2.50
N ARG A 142 -9.68 4.10 -1.20
CA ARG A 142 -9.02 4.97 -0.20
C ARG A 142 -7.53 5.13 -0.49
N LEU A 143 -6.82 4.04 -0.79
CA LEU A 143 -5.39 4.10 -1.13
C LEU A 143 -5.15 4.96 -2.38
N LYS A 144 -5.94 4.78 -3.44
CA LYS A 144 -5.85 5.62 -4.65
C LYS A 144 -6.11 7.10 -4.33
N GLY A 145 -7.16 7.39 -3.55
CA GLY A 145 -7.47 8.74 -3.10
C GLY A 145 -6.34 9.35 -2.28
N ALA A 146 -5.79 8.60 -1.33
CA ALA A 146 -4.72 9.02 -0.44
C ALA A 146 -3.43 9.34 -1.23
N VAL A 147 -3.06 8.50 -2.20
CA VAL A 147 -1.91 8.75 -3.09
C VAL A 147 -2.10 10.06 -3.87
N VAL A 148 -3.28 10.32 -4.42
CA VAL A 148 -3.57 11.58 -5.12
C VAL A 148 -3.46 12.79 -4.18
N LYS A 149 -4.00 12.69 -2.96
CA LYS A 149 -3.93 13.77 -1.97
C LYS A 149 -2.49 14.04 -1.52
N ALA A 150 -1.72 12.99 -1.26
CA ALA A 150 -0.31 13.09 -0.89
C ALA A 150 0.50 13.81 -1.97
N LYS A 151 0.31 13.47 -3.25
CA LYS A 151 0.96 14.17 -4.37
C LYS A 151 0.59 15.66 -4.44
N LEU A 152 -0.67 15.99 -4.17
CA LEU A 152 -1.12 17.37 -4.16
C LEU A 152 -0.47 18.18 -3.02
N ILE A 153 -0.31 17.56 -1.86
CA ILE A 153 0.38 18.15 -0.69
C ILE A 153 1.86 18.36 -0.99
N GLN A 154 2.56 17.34 -1.49
CA GLN A 154 3.97 17.44 -1.89
C GLN A 154 4.21 18.55 -2.91
N ARG A 155 3.33 18.67 -3.91
CA ARG A 155 3.42 19.74 -4.92
C ARG A 155 3.18 21.13 -4.34
N ALA A 156 2.26 21.26 -3.37
CA ALA A 156 2.02 22.52 -2.68
C ALA A 156 3.20 22.93 -1.79
N LEU A 157 3.94 21.94 -1.27
CA LEU A 157 5.13 22.08 -0.46
C LEU A 157 6.41 22.37 -1.26
N GLY A 158 6.42 22.05 -2.55
CA GLY A 158 7.65 22.06 -3.35
C GLY A 158 8.63 20.96 -2.95
N GLU A 159 8.20 19.97 -2.14
CA GLU A 159 8.97 18.77 -1.86
C GLU A 159 9.11 17.97 -3.17
N ARG A 160 10.35 17.57 -3.50
CA ARG A 160 10.60 16.80 -4.72
C ARG A 160 9.88 15.46 -4.61
N GLU A 161 9.18 15.06 -5.67
CA GLU A 161 8.58 13.74 -5.78
C GLU A 161 9.73 12.73 -5.97
N ASP A 162 10.39 12.36 -4.87
CA ASP A 162 11.34 11.26 -4.90
C ASP A 162 10.52 10.00 -5.16
N THR A 163 10.62 9.46 -6.37
CA THR A 163 9.85 8.29 -6.82
C THR A 163 10.09 7.03 -5.98
N LEU A 164 11.15 7.04 -5.16
CA LEU A 164 11.46 6.02 -4.13
C LEU A 164 10.42 5.99 -3.00
N ASP A 165 9.72 7.09 -2.76
CA ASP A 165 8.77 7.26 -1.67
C ASP A 165 7.36 6.76 -2.01
N ILE A 166 7.13 6.35 -3.26
CA ILE A 166 5.80 5.97 -3.78
C ILE A 166 5.77 4.51 -4.21
N HIS A 167 6.89 3.92 -4.63
CA HIS A 167 7.01 2.49 -4.96
C HIS A 167 8.41 1.99 -4.54
N PRO A 168 8.54 0.96 -3.69
CA PRO A 168 9.85 0.36 -3.40
C PRO A 168 10.49 -0.31 -4.64
N ASP A 169 9.67 -0.63 -5.66
CA ASP A 169 10.11 -1.26 -6.92
C ASP A 169 10.22 -0.29 -8.11
N ALA A 170 10.01 1.02 -7.89
CA ALA A 170 10.26 2.02 -8.92
C ALA A 170 11.76 2.24 -9.00
N THR A 171 12.44 1.40 -9.80
CA THR A 171 13.81 1.66 -10.24
C THR A 171 13.91 3.10 -10.71
N THR A 172 14.70 3.88 -9.98
CA THR A 172 15.39 5.11 -10.38
C THR A 172 15.11 5.54 -11.82
N THR A 173 14.55 6.73 -11.97
CA THR A 173 14.48 7.50 -13.23
C THR A 173 15.76 7.31 -14.07
N LYS A 174 15.73 6.36 -15.00
CA LYS A 174 16.70 6.25 -16.08
C LYS A 174 16.38 7.36 -17.07
N ARG A 175 17.16 8.43 -17.03
CA ARG A 175 17.31 9.30 -18.18
C ARG A 175 18.22 8.60 -19.19
N ALA A 176 17.64 7.79 -20.07
CA ALA A 176 18.17 7.45 -21.40
C ALA A 176 17.27 6.39 -22.07
N GLY A 177 16.74 6.72 -23.25
CA GLY A 177 16.20 5.74 -24.21
C GLY A 177 14.87 5.12 -23.80
N ASP A 178 13.79 5.64 -24.39
CA ASP A 178 12.49 4.99 -24.47
C ASP A 178 12.66 3.63 -25.17
N GLY A 179 12.82 2.59 -24.35
CA GLY A 179 12.93 1.19 -24.75
C GLY A 179 11.59 0.48 -24.62
N THR A 180 10.50 1.10 -25.07
CA THR A 180 9.23 0.41 -25.31
C THR A 180 9.35 -0.42 -26.59
N GLY A 181 10.22 -1.44 -26.53
CA GLY A 181 10.46 -2.35 -27.63
C GLY A 181 9.25 -3.25 -27.87
N ASN A 182 8.44 -2.91 -28.88
CA ASN A 182 7.88 -3.94 -29.72
C ASN A 182 9.05 -4.79 -30.24
N ILE A 183 9.05 -6.08 -29.92
CA ILE A 183 10.12 -7.03 -30.29
C ILE A 183 10.28 -7.18 -31.82
N GLU A 184 9.39 -6.60 -32.61
CA GLU A 184 9.38 -6.68 -34.07
C GLU A 184 10.07 -5.50 -34.78
N ASP A 185 10.53 -4.44 -34.08
CA ASP A 185 11.10 -3.25 -34.73
C ASP A 185 12.64 -3.14 -34.60
N ILE A 186 13.33 -4.00 -35.34
CA ILE A 186 14.80 -4.05 -35.49
C ILE A 186 15.40 -2.89 -36.30
N SER A 187 14.62 -1.89 -36.70
CA SER A 187 15.10 -0.74 -37.48
C SER A 187 15.82 0.34 -36.65
N SER A 188 15.76 0.25 -35.31
CA SER A 188 16.25 1.29 -34.38
C SER A 188 17.72 1.13 -33.94
N LEU A 189 18.44 0.11 -34.43
CA LEU A 189 19.86 -0.07 -34.09
C LEU A 189 20.76 0.84 -34.93
N SER A 190 21.15 1.98 -34.34
CA SER A 190 22.25 2.81 -34.86
C SER A 190 23.57 2.05 -34.70
N ILE A 191 24.05 1.47 -35.81
CA ILE A 191 25.42 0.95 -35.92
C ILE A 191 26.36 2.15 -35.94
N ARG A 192 27.19 2.29 -34.90
CA ARG A 192 28.30 3.24 -34.91
C ARG A 192 29.41 2.68 -35.79
N HIS A 193 29.81 3.48 -36.78
CA HIS A 193 30.88 3.19 -37.74
C HIS A 193 32.24 3.63 -37.19
#